data_AF-A0A1N7Q5L9-F1
#
_entry.id   AF-A0A1N7Q5L9-F1
#
_cell.length_a   1.000
_cell.length_b   1.000
_cell.length_c   1.000
_cell.angle_alpha   90.00
_cell.angle_beta   90.00
_cell.angle_gamma   90.00
#
_symmetry.space_group_name_H-M   'P 1'
#
loop_
_entity.id
_entity.type
_entity.pdbx_description
1 polymer ?
#
loop_
_entity_poly.entity_id
_entity_poly.type
_entity_poly.pdbx_seq_one_letter_code
_entity_poly.pdbx_strand_id
1 'polypeptide(L)'
;MNAPEDFNRLYVHVSDSIGSATADILSLNVEHKDGKREIGNIIHKLREIQARFDSELHQLKAHAEWDTFTLAFFGETNAGKSTIIDSLRILFKEESRQALLQQHADDLEQFSQALTAHLDCVREGLHALYSEYTNELATISQSANRLAQIVQREAQERNAIAQAEADARVRLADDEARARLDAEQNEASKRLQIVQAHAVSRGRVRLFLVGAGGILIGATAGAVLLNLVGG
;
A
#
# COMPACT_ATOMS: atom_id res chain seq x y z
N MET A 1 20.02 -64.56 1.92
CA MET A 1 19.83 -65.87 1.26
C MET A 1 18.62 -65.72 0.36
N ASN A 2 18.82 -65.71 -0.96
CA ASN A 2 17.73 -65.55 -1.92
C ASN A 2 17.04 -66.90 -2.09
N ALA A 3 15.94 -67.11 -1.36
CA ALA A 3 15.11 -68.30 -1.47
C ALA A 3 14.76 -68.72 -2.92
N PRO A 4 14.57 -67.80 -3.90
CA PRO A 4 14.33 -68.18 -5.30
C PRO A 4 15.53 -68.86 -5.96
N GLU A 5 16.76 -68.43 -5.63
CA GLU A 5 17.99 -68.99 -6.21
C GLU A 5 18.26 -70.41 -5.69
N ASP A 6 18.00 -70.64 -4.39
CA ASP A 6 18.15 -71.97 -3.78
C ASP A 6 17.10 -72.96 -4.29
N PHE A 7 15.86 -72.50 -4.52
CA PHE A 7 14.78 -73.33 -5.04
C PHE A 7 15.01 -73.70 -6.52
N ASN A 8 15.47 -72.75 -7.34
CA ASN A 8 15.80 -73.00 -8.74
C ASN A 8 17.01 -73.95 -8.89
N ARG A 9 17.98 -73.89 -7.97
CA ARG A 9 19.12 -74.83 -7.91
C ARG A 9 18.68 -76.26 -7.59
N LEU A 10 17.74 -76.43 -6.66
CA LEU A 10 17.21 -77.75 -6.30
C LEU A 10 16.57 -78.45 -7.51
N TYR A 11 15.80 -77.71 -8.31
CA TYR A 11 15.15 -78.26 -9.50
C TYR A 11 16.11 -78.63 -10.62
N VAL A 12 17.12 -77.78 -10.87
CA VAL A 12 18.20 -78.09 -11.82
C VAL A 12 18.90 -79.37 -11.40
N HIS A 13 19.21 -79.52 -10.11
CA HIS A 13 19.84 -80.72 -9.58
C HIS A 13 19.00 -82.00 -9.78
N VAL A 14 17.67 -81.92 -9.64
CA VAL A 14 16.78 -83.08 -9.89
C VAL A 14 16.76 -83.45 -11.37
N SER A 15 16.68 -82.48 -12.28
CA SER A 15 16.70 -82.75 -13.72
C SER A 15 18.07 -83.33 -14.16
N ASP A 16 19.17 -82.78 -13.63
CA ASP A 16 20.52 -83.29 -13.88
C ASP A 16 20.73 -84.70 -13.32
N SER A 17 20.14 -85.02 -12.16
CA SER A 17 20.18 -86.35 -11.56
C SER A 17 19.42 -87.38 -12.42
N ILE A 18 18.25 -87.03 -12.96
CA ILE A 18 17.48 -87.89 -13.86
C ILE A 18 18.24 -88.10 -15.19
N GLY A 19 18.87 -87.05 -15.71
CA GLY A 19 19.72 -87.12 -16.90
C GLY A 19 20.93 -88.04 -16.69
N SER A 20 21.60 -87.92 -15.55
CA SER A 20 22.75 -88.75 -15.17
C SER A 20 22.36 -90.22 -15.01
N ALA A 21 21.26 -90.50 -14.29
CA ALA A 21 20.75 -91.87 -14.14
C ALA A 21 20.36 -92.51 -15.48
N THR A 22 19.82 -91.71 -16.41
CA THR A 22 19.50 -92.16 -17.78
C THR A 22 20.76 -92.51 -18.57
N ALA A 23 21.82 -91.71 -18.44
CA ALA A 23 23.11 -91.96 -19.07
C ALA A 23 23.81 -93.20 -18.49
N ASP A 24 23.77 -93.38 -17.17
CA ASP A 24 24.33 -94.55 -16.49
C ASP A 24 23.67 -95.84 -16.96
N ILE A 25 22.33 -95.84 -17.07
CA ILE A 25 21.57 -97.02 -17.53
C ILE A 25 21.82 -97.32 -19.01
N LEU A 26 22.04 -96.31 -19.84
CA LEU A 26 22.44 -96.48 -21.24
C LEU A 26 23.84 -97.09 -21.39
N SER A 27 24.72 -96.90 -20.41
CA SER A 27 26.08 -97.45 -20.41
C SER A 27 26.16 -98.92 -19.99
N LEU A 28 25.09 -99.47 -19.41
CA LEU A 28 25.03 -100.87 -19.00
C LEU A 28 24.94 -101.80 -20.23
N ASN A 29 26.06 -102.45 -20.56
CA ASN A 29 26.10 -103.41 -21.67
C ASN A 29 25.55 -104.77 -21.24
N VAL A 30 24.26 -105.01 -21.49
CA VAL A 30 23.61 -106.30 -21.22
C VAL A 30 23.43 -107.08 -22.53
N GLU A 31 24.10 -108.23 -22.63
CA GLU A 31 24.07 -109.06 -23.85
C GLU A 31 22.78 -109.86 -24.00
N HIS A 32 22.10 -110.15 -22.89
CA HIS A 32 20.87 -110.94 -22.87
C HIS A 32 19.65 -110.14 -23.37
N LYS A 33 18.90 -110.73 -24.32
CA LYS A 33 17.69 -110.14 -24.95
C LYS A 33 16.68 -109.57 -23.95
N ASP A 34 16.43 -110.25 -22.83
CA ASP A 34 15.42 -109.85 -21.85
C ASP A 34 15.93 -108.66 -21.02
N GLY A 35 17.23 -108.61 -20.73
CA GLY A 35 17.87 -107.46 -20.10
C GLY A 35 17.90 -106.20 -20.99
N LYS A 36 18.11 -106.35 -22.30
CA LYS A 36 17.98 -105.23 -23.26
C LYS A 36 16.55 -104.66 -23.27
N ARG A 37 15.54 -105.53 -23.15
CA ARG A 37 14.13 -105.10 -23.11
C ARG A 37 13.83 -104.32 -21.83
N GLU A 38 14.29 -104.79 -20.67
CA GLU A 38 14.06 -104.08 -19.40
C GLU A 38 14.82 -102.74 -19.33
N ILE A 39 16.05 -102.66 -19.86
CA ILE A 39 16.78 -101.39 -20.00
C ILE A 39 15.98 -100.40 -20.84
N GLY A 40 15.44 -100.85 -21.99
CA GLY A 40 14.58 -100.02 -22.83
C GLY A 40 13.33 -99.50 -22.10
N ASN A 41 12.67 -100.35 -21.31
CA ASN A 41 11.51 -99.97 -20.51
C ASN A 41 11.85 -98.92 -19.44
N ILE A 42 12.99 -99.06 -18.76
CA ILE A 42 13.44 -98.14 -17.72
C ILE A 42 13.80 -96.78 -18.33
N ILE A 43 14.53 -96.76 -19.45
CA ILE A 43 14.88 -95.52 -20.17
C ILE A 43 13.62 -94.80 -20.64
N HIS A 44 12.65 -95.54 -21.18
CA HIS A 44 11.38 -94.95 -21.61
C HIS A 44 10.66 -94.27 -20.44
N LYS A 45 10.54 -94.94 -19.29
CA LYS A 45 9.92 -94.37 -18.09
C LYS A 45 10.69 -93.17 -17.55
N LEU A 46 12.02 -93.19 -17.54
CA LEU A 46 12.84 -92.07 -17.09
C LEU A 46 12.65 -90.83 -17.98
N ARG A 47 12.62 -91.00 -19.31
CA ARG A 47 12.34 -89.89 -20.24
C ARG A 47 10.93 -89.33 -20.06
N GLU A 48 9.94 -90.18 -19.81
CA GLU A 48 8.57 -89.75 -19.55
C GLU A 48 8.48 -88.92 -18.26
N ILE A 49 9.16 -89.36 -17.20
CA ILE A 49 9.26 -88.62 -15.94
C ILE A 49 9.96 -87.28 -16.15
N GLN A 50 11.08 -87.26 -16.89
CA GLN A 50 11.82 -86.03 -17.19
C GLN A 50 10.94 -85.03 -17.96
N ALA A 51 10.30 -85.47 -19.03
CA ALA A 51 9.44 -84.62 -19.85
C ALA A 51 8.25 -84.03 -19.05
N ARG A 52 7.64 -84.85 -18.18
CA ARG A 52 6.56 -84.40 -17.30
C ARG A 52 7.05 -83.40 -16.26
N PHE A 53 8.18 -83.69 -15.62
CA PHE A 53 8.79 -82.83 -14.62
C PHE A 53 9.19 -81.46 -15.20
N ASP A 54 9.82 -81.43 -16.38
CA ASP A 54 10.20 -80.19 -17.05
C ASP A 54 8.97 -79.35 -17.44
N SER A 55 7.88 -80.01 -17.85
CA SER A 55 6.61 -79.34 -18.15
C SER A 55 5.96 -78.72 -16.90
N GLU A 56 5.86 -79.48 -15.80
CA GLU A 56 5.32 -79.00 -14.52
C GLU A 56 6.18 -77.86 -13.96
N LEU A 57 7.51 -77.95 -14.08
CA LEU A 57 8.43 -76.88 -13.70
C LEU A 57 8.21 -75.61 -14.52
N HIS A 58 8.00 -75.75 -15.83
CA HIS A 58 7.73 -74.61 -16.71
C HIS A 58 6.42 -73.91 -16.33
N GLN A 59 5.37 -74.67 -16.06
CA GLN A 59 4.09 -74.11 -15.59
C GLN A 59 4.25 -73.38 -14.26
N LEU A 60 4.99 -73.96 -13.31
CA LEU A 60 5.25 -73.34 -12.02
C LEU A 60 6.04 -72.03 -12.17
N LYS A 61 7.05 -72.00 -13.04
CA LYS A 61 7.83 -70.78 -13.32
C LYS A 61 7.01 -69.69 -14.01
N ALA A 62 6.10 -70.07 -14.91
CA ALA A 62 5.28 -69.12 -15.66
C ALA A 62 4.13 -68.51 -14.85
N HIS A 63 3.65 -69.23 -13.82
CA HIS A 63 2.41 -68.86 -13.12
C HIS A 63 2.57 -68.55 -11.64
N ALA A 64 3.71 -68.83 -11.02
CA ALA A 64 3.95 -68.44 -9.64
C ALA A 64 4.62 -67.07 -9.57
N GLU A 65 3.95 -66.11 -8.92
CA GLU A 65 4.53 -64.82 -8.53
C GLU A 65 5.43 -65.02 -7.30
N TRP A 66 6.70 -65.36 -7.54
CA TRP A 66 7.68 -65.57 -6.47
C TRP A 66 8.21 -64.27 -5.85
N ASP A 67 7.88 -63.11 -6.42
CA ASP A 67 8.46 -61.81 -6.07
C ASP A 67 7.43 -60.80 -5.50
N THR A 68 6.14 -61.15 -5.52
CA THR A 68 5.08 -60.25 -5.03
C THR A 68 4.76 -60.58 -3.57
N PHE A 69 5.07 -59.65 -2.66
CA PHE A 69 4.54 -59.70 -1.29
C PHE A 69 3.15 -59.05 -1.24
N THR A 70 2.11 -59.88 -1.16
CA THR A 70 0.72 -59.41 -1.12
C THR A 70 0.25 -59.15 0.30
N LEU A 71 -0.13 -57.90 0.58
CA LEU A 71 -0.72 -57.49 1.85
C LEU A 71 -2.17 -57.00 1.62
N ALA A 72 -3.12 -57.58 2.36
CA ALA A 72 -4.53 -57.22 2.29
C ALA A 72 -4.99 -56.53 3.59
N PHE A 73 -5.69 -55.40 3.47
CA PHE A 73 -6.22 -54.63 4.58
C PHE A 73 -7.75 -54.77 4.67
N PHE A 74 -8.26 -55.28 5.80
CA PHE A 74 -9.69 -55.44 6.06
C PHE A 74 -10.15 -54.55 7.23
N GLY A 75 -11.42 -54.14 7.21
CA GLY A 75 -12.02 -53.32 8.26
C GLY A 75 -13.19 -52.47 7.74
N GLU A 76 -13.90 -51.79 8.63
CA GLU A 76 -15.04 -50.92 8.30
C GLU A 76 -14.63 -49.61 7.62
N THR A 77 -15.58 -48.91 7.00
CA THR A 77 -15.35 -47.55 6.45
C THR A 77 -14.82 -46.63 7.55
N ASN A 78 -13.87 -45.77 7.21
CA ASN A 78 -13.24 -44.83 8.14
C ASN A 78 -12.36 -45.46 9.26
N ALA A 79 -12.05 -46.76 9.21
CA ALA A 79 -11.09 -47.39 10.12
C ALA A 79 -9.61 -47.03 9.86
N GLY A 80 -9.32 -46.05 8.99
CA GLY A 80 -7.96 -45.62 8.67
C GLY A 80 -7.19 -46.51 7.68
N LYS A 81 -7.84 -47.49 7.04
CA LYS A 81 -7.19 -48.40 6.07
C LYS A 81 -6.44 -47.65 4.96
N SER A 82 -7.08 -46.65 4.36
CA SER A 82 -6.46 -45.84 3.30
C SER A 82 -5.26 -45.04 3.82
N THR A 83 -5.31 -44.57 5.07
CA THR A 83 -4.21 -43.82 5.69
C THR A 83 -2.99 -44.71 5.93
N ILE A 84 -3.18 -45.96 6.36
CA ILE A 84 -2.09 -46.91 6.55
C ILE A 84 -1.47 -47.25 5.20
N ILE A 85 -2.29 -47.55 4.20
CA ILE A 85 -1.81 -47.82 2.83
C ILE A 85 -0.96 -46.64 2.35
N ASP A 86 -1.48 -45.41 2.43
CA ASP A 86 -0.75 -44.23 1.99
C ASP A 86 0.54 -43.99 2.78
N SER A 87 0.53 -44.25 4.09
CA SER A 87 1.72 -44.16 4.94
C SER A 87 2.81 -45.14 4.51
N LEU A 88 2.44 -46.38 4.14
CA LEU A 88 3.38 -47.37 3.62
C LEU A 88 3.93 -46.94 2.26
N ARG A 89 3.09 -46.42 1.37
CA ARG A 89 3.52 -45.89 0.05
C ARG A 89 4.56 -44.78 0.21
N ILE A 90 4.39 -43.90 1.19
CA ILE A 90 5.34 -42.84 1.53
C ILE A 90 6.63 -43.43 2.12
N LEU A 91 6.51 -44.32 3.12
CA LEU A 91 7.64 -44.93 3.83
C LEU A 91 8.57 -45.71 2.88
N PHE A 92 7.99 -46.46 1.94
CA PHE A 92 8.72 -47.21 0.93
C PHE A 92 9.07 -46.39 -0.31
N LYS A 93 8.79 -45.08 -0.31
CA LYS A 93 9.13 -44.15 -1.39
C LYS A 93 8.62 -44.60 -2.75
N GLU A 94 7.36 -45.02 -2.82
CA GLU A 94 6.74 -45.36 -4.10
C GLU A 94 6.85 -44.20 -5.09
N GLU A 95 7.43 -44.45 -6.27
CA GLU A 95 7.75 -43.42 -7.27
C GLU A 95 6.53 -42.58 -7.65
N SER A 96 5.38 -43.22 -7.87
CA SER A 96 4.15 -42.52 -8.24
C SER A 96 3.68 -41.54 -7.15
N ARG A 97 3.85 -41.93 -5.87
CA ARG A 97 3.46 -41.10 -4.73
C ARG A 97 4.44 -39.96 -4.52
N GLN A 98 5.74 -40.20 -4.71
CA GLN A 98 6.78 -39.17 -4.65
C GLN A 98 6.58 -38.12 -5.74
N ALA A 99 6.32 -38.53 -6.98
CA ALA A 99 6.02 -37.63 -8.09
C ALA A 99 4.80 -36.75 -7.79
N LEU A 100 3.72 -37.34 -7.26
CA LEU A 100 2.52 -36.60 -6.87
C LEU A 100 2.79 -35.60 -5.73
N LEU A 101 3.58 -35.98 -4.72
CA LEU A 101 3.94 -35.09 -3.62
C LEU A 101 4.81 -33.92 -4.10
N GLN A 102 5.74 -34.17 -5.02
CA GLN A 102 6.56 -33.12 -5.63
C GLN A 102 5.69 -32.15 -6.44
N GLN A 103 4.81 -32.67 -7.29
CA GLN A 103 3.89 -31.82 -8.05
C GLN A 103 3.03 -30.94 -7.14
N HIS A 104 2.48 -31.49 -6.06
CA HIS A 104 1.70 -30.71 -5.11
C HIS A 104 2.53 -29.62 -4.41
N ALA A 105 3.81 -29.89 -4.13
CA ALA A 105 4.70 -28.90 -3.55
C ALA A 105 4.97 -27.76 -4.53
N ASP A 106 5.24 -28.10 -5.80
CA ASP A 106 5.47 -27.13 -6.88
C ASP A 106 4.22 -26.27 -7.13
N ASP A 107 3.03 -26.89 -7.16
CA ASP A 107 1.76 -26.19 -7.31
C ASP A 107 1.52 -25.20 -6.15
N LEU A 108 1.80 -25.63 -4.92
CA LEU A 108 1.64 -24.78 -3.73
C LEU A 108 2.58 -23.57 -3.77
N GLU A 109 3.82 -23.75 -4.23
CA GLU A 109 4.77 -22.66 -4.41
C GLU A 109 4.29 -21.68 -5.49
N GLN A 110 3.84 -22.17 -6.64
CA GLN A 110 3.28 -21.34 -7.71
C GLN A 110 2.08 -20.53 -7.24
N PHE A 111 1.15 -21.14 -6.50
CA PHE A 111 0.00 -20.42 -5.95
C PHE A 111 0.43 -19.33 -4.95
N SER A 112 1.39 -19.63 -4.08
CA SER A 112 1.93 -18.64 -3.14
C SER A 112 2.58 -17.45 -3.85
N GLN A 113 3.37 -17.71 -4.89
CA GLN A 113 4.01 -16.67 -5.68
C GLN A 113 2.98 -15.81 -6.43
N ALA A 114 1.98 -16.43 -7.07
CA ALA A 114 0.93 -15.73 -7.78
C ALA A 114 0.09 -14.84 -6.84
N LEU A 115 -0.27 -15.36 -5.65
CA LEU A 115 -1.00 -14.59 -4.66
C LEU A 115 -0.19 -13.39 -4.16
N THR A 116 1.11 -13.57 -3.93
CA THR A 116 2.00 -12.50 -3.50
C THR A 116 2.09 -11.40 -4.56
N ALA A 117 2.29 -11.78 -5.83
CA ALA A 117 2.33 -10.83 -6.95
C ALA A 117 1.02 -10.04 -7.09
N HIS A 118 -0.13 -10.70 -6.91
CA HIS A 118 -1.43 -10.03 -6.92
C HIS A 118 -1.59 -9.03 -5.77
N LEU A 119 -1.16 -9.40 -4.56
CA LEU A 119 -1.21 -8.52 -3.40
C LEU A 119 -0.31 -7.29 -3.57
N ASP A 120 0.88 -7.48 -4.14
CA ASP A 120 1.81 -6.38 -4.42
C ASP A 120 1.25 -5.45 -5.49
N CYS A 121 0.67 -5.98 -6.57
CA CYS A 121 -0.02 -5.19 -7.59
C CYS A 121 -1.17 -4.35 -7.00
N VAL A 122 -2.01 -4.94 -6.15
CA VAL A 122 -3.10 -4.22 -5.47
C VAL A 122 -2.54 -3.13 -4.55
N ARG A 123 -1.49 -3.44 -3.79
CA ARG A 123 -0.82 -2.47 -2.90
C ARG A 123 -0.27 -1.29 -3.69
N GLU A 124 0.43 -1.54 -4.79
CA GLU A 124 0.98 -0.49 -5.65
C GLU A 124 -0.12 0.37 -6.28
N GLY A 125 -1.19 -0.26 -6.78
CA GLY A 125 -2.34 0.45 -7.34
C GLY A 125 -3.02 1.36 -6.31
N LEU A 126 -3.21 0.88 -5.08
CA LEU A 126 -3.76 1.70 -3.99
C LEU A 126 -2.82 2.85 -3.61
N HIS A 127 -1.51 2.61 -3.58
CA HIS A 127 -0.53 3.64 -3.26
C HIS A 127 -0.51 4.74 -4.33
N ALA A 128 -0.61 4.36 -5.61
CA ALA A 128 -0.70 5.30 -6.72
C ALA A 128 -1.96 6.17 -6.61
N LEU A 129 -3.14 5.56 -6.42
CA LEU A 129 -4.41 6.28 -6.22
C LEU A 129 -4.35 7.25 -5.03
N TYR A 130 -3.82 6.78 -3.90
CA TYR A 130 -3.69 7.64 -2.71
C TYR A 130 -2.76 8.83 -2.98
N SER A 131 -1.63 8.59 -3.65
CA SER A 131 -0.69 9.67 -3.99
C SER A 131 -1.32 10.72 -4.92
N GLU A 132 -2.12 10.29 -5.89
CA GLU A 132 -2.85 11.18 -6.80
C GLU A 132 -3.84 12.06 -6.04
N TYR A 133 -4.69 11.46 -5.19
CA TYR A 133 -5.62 12.22 -4.36
C TYR A 133 -4.93 13.21 -3.42
N THR A 134 -3.82 12.82 -2.79
CA THR A 134 -3.08 13.75 -1.91
C THR A 134 -2.50 14.94 -2.67
N ASN A 135 -2.04 14.72 -3.91
CA ASN A 135 -1.56 15.79 -4.78
C ASN A 135 -2.69 16.73 -5.18
N GLU A 136 -3.82 16.20 -5.63
CA GLU A 136 -5.00 17.01 -5.97
C GLU A 136 -5.45 17.85 -4.76
N LEU A 137 -5.56 17.23 -3.59
CA LEU A 137 -5.98 17.93 -2.37
C LEU A 137 -5.00 19.05 -1.99
N ALA A 138 -3.70 18.83 -2.19
CA ALA A 138 -2.67 19.86 -1.98
C ALA A 138 -2.85 21.05 -2.94
N THR A 139 -3.14 20.78 -4.22
CA THR A 139 -3.39 21.86 -5.20
C THR A 139 -4.66 22.67 -4.89
N ILE A 140 -5.72 22.00 -4.43
CA ILE A 140 -6.97 22.66 -4.02
C ILE A 140 -6.71 23.53 -2.78
N SER A 141 -6.01 22.99 -1.78
CA SER A 141 -5.63 23.74 -0.58
C SER A 141 -4.78 24.97 -0.91
N GLN A 142 -3.80 24.82 -1.81
CA GLN A 142 -2.99 25.95 -2.27
C GLN A 142 -3.85 27.01 -2.98
N SER A 143 -4.79 26.59 -3.82
CA SER A 143 -5.70 27.50 -4.54
C SER A 143 -6.64 28.24 -3.59
N ALA A 144 -7.19 27.55 -2.58
CA ALA A 144 -7.99 28.16 -1.53
C ALA A 144 -7.19 29.21 -0.73
N ASN A 145 -5.95 28.90 -0.38
CA ASN A 145 -5.05 29.84 0.30
C ASN A 145 -4.76 31.08 -0.56
N ARG A 146 -4.53 30.92 -1.86
CA ARG A 146 -4.37 32.04 -2.79
C ARG A 146 -5.62 32.91 -2.85
N LEU A 147 -6.80 32.29 -2.93
CA LEU A 147 -8.07 33.01 -2.93
C LEU A 147 -8.25 33.82 -1.63
N ALA A 148 -7.97 33.21 -0.48
CA ALA A 148 -8.03 33.89 0.81
C ALA A 148 -7.11 35.12 0.87
N GLN A 149 -5.89 35.01 0.33
CA GLN A 149 -4.95 36.14 0.24
C GLN A 149 -5.45 37.25 -0.68
N ILE A 150 -6.05 36.90 -1.83
CA ILE A 150 -6.62 37.88 -2.76
C ILE A 150 -7.78 38.62 -2.10
N VAL A 151 -8.71 37.90 -1.49
CA VAL A 151 -9.87 38.51 -0.79
C VAL A 151 -9.39 39.43 0.33
N GLN A 152 -8.37 39.02 1.09
CA GLN A 152 -7.80 39.85 2.16
C GLN A 152 -7.17 41.13 1.61
N ARG A 153 -6.41 41.03 0.50
CA ARG A 153 -5.81 42.20 -0.16
C ARG A 153 -6.89 43.15 -0.68
N GLU A 154 -7.91 42.62 -1.34
CA GLU A 154 -9.01 43.42 -1.87
C GLU A 154 -9.76 44.14 -0.73
N ALA A 155 -10.00 43.48 0.39
CA ALA A 155 -10.58 44.10 1.58
C ALA A 155 -9.70 45.23 2.14
N GLN A 156 -8.38 45.04 2.18
CA GLN A 156 -7.43 46.07 2.61
C GLN A 156 -7.43 47.27 1.66
N GLU A 157 -7.42 47.04 0.35
CA GLU A 157 -7.48 48.09 -0.67
C GLU A 157 -8.78 48.89 -0.57
N ARG A 158 -9.93 48.21 -0.45
CA ARG A 158 -11.24 48.87 -0.24
C ARG A 158 -11.24 49.75 1.01
N ASN A 159 -10.67 49.26 2.11
CA ASN A 159 -10.57 50.03 3.35
C ASN A 159 -9.64 51.24 3.19
N ALA A 160 -8.51 51.09 2.51
CA ALA A 160 -7.57 52.19 2.27
C ALA A 160 -8.20 53.29 1.40
N ILE A 161 -8.95 52.91 0.36
CA ILE A 161 -9.70 53.86 -0.48
C ILE A 161 -10.75 54.58 0.36
N ALA A 162 -11.56 53.86 1.15
CA ALA A 162 -12.58 54.45 2.00
C ALA A 162 -11.99 55.43 3.04
N GLN A 163 -10.84 55.12 3.62
CA GLN A 163 -10.11 56.02 4.52
C GLN A 163 -9.60 57.26 3.80
N ALA A 164 -8.97 57.10 2.63
CA ALA A 164 -8.49 58.23 1.83
C ALA A 164 -9.63 59.17 1.39
N GLU A 165 -10.77 58.61 1.01
CA GLU A 165 -11.98 59.39 0.70
C GLU A 165 -12.51 60.15 1.92
N ALA A 166 -12.55 59.50 3.10
CA ALA A 166 -12.97 60.15 4.33
C ALA A 166 -12.04 61.31 4.70
N ASP A 167 -10.72 61.10 4.64
CA ASP A 167 -9.70 62.12 4.92
C ASP A 167 -9.79 63.29 3.93
N ALA A 168 -10.00 63.01 2.64
CA ALA A 168 -10.20 64.03 1.63
C ALA A 168 -11.46 64.88 1.89
N ARG A 169 -12.56 64.24 2.30
CA ARG A 169 -13.80 64.96 2.68
C ARG A 169 -13.58 65.87 3.89
N VAL A 170 -12.85 65.40 4.91
CA VAL A 170 -12.53 66.22 6.09
C VAL A 170 -11.67 67.42 5.70
N ARG A 171 -10.61 67.21 4.89
CA ARG A 171 -9.74 68.31 4.43
C ARG A 171 -10.51 69.36 3.61
N LEU A 172 -11.37 68.94 2.70
CA LEU A 172 -12.21 69.86 1.93
C LEU A 172 -13.15 70.67 2.85
N ALA A 173 -13.77 70.02 3.84
CA ALA A 173 -14.61 70.72 4.81
C ALA A 173 -13.82 71.74 5.66
N ASP A 174 -12.60 71.39 6.07
CA ASP A 174 -11.71 72.29 6.81
C ASP A 174 -11.28 73.49 5.95
N ASP A 175 -10.90 73.25 4.69
CA ASP A 175 -10.51 74.30 3.75
C ASP A 175 -11.69 75.24 3.43
N GLU A 176 -12.90 74.70 3.23
CA GLU A 176 -14.12 75.49 3.08
C GLU A 176 -14.42 76.32 4.34
N ALA A 177 -14.28 75.74 5.53
CA ALA A 177 -14.51 76.45 6.79
C ALA A 177 -13.51 77.60 6.98
N ARG A 178 -12.22 77.39 6.66
CA ARG A 178 -11.18 78.43 6.69
C ARG A 178 -11.49 79.54 5.70
N ALA A 179 -11.85 79.21 4.46
CA ALA A 179 -12.21 80.20 3.44
C ALA A 179 -13.43 81.05 3.86
N ARG A 180 -14.43 80.44 4.52
CA ARG A 180 -15.58 81.17 5.09
C ARG A 180 -15.16 82.13 6.21
N LEU A 181 -14.31 81.69 7.13
CA LEU A 181 -13.78 82.54 8.20
C LEU A 181 -12.98 83.73 7.65
N ASP A 182 -12.11 83.50 6.66
CA ASP A 182 -11.33 84.56 6.02
C ASP A 182 -12.23 85.57 5.28
N ALA A 183 -13.28 85.09 4.62
CA ALA A 183 -14.27 85.96 3.98
C ALA A 183 -15.03 86.82 5.01
N GLU A 184 -15.48 86.23 6.12
CA GLU A 184 -16.14 86.96 7.22
C GLU A 184 -15.21 88.01 7.85
N GLN A 185 -13.95 87.67 8.12
CA GLN A 185 -12.96 88.61 8.66
C GLN A 185 -12.67 89.75 7.68
N ASN A 186 -12.57 89.46 6.39
CA ASN A 186 -12.38 90.46 5.35
C ASN A 186 -13.59 91.39 5.19
N GLU A 187 -14.81 90.88 5.34
CA GLU A 187 -16.00 91.71 5.33
C GLU A 187 -16.09 92.59 6.58
N ALA A 188 -15.79 92.02 7.75
CA ALA A 188 -15.75 92.75 9.01
C ALA A 188 -14.70 93.87 8.98
N SER A 189 -13.51 93.60 8.45
CA SER A 189 -12.45 94.61 8.35
C SER A 189 -12.82 95.75 7.37
N LYS A 190 -13.44 95.42 6.22
CA LYS A 190 -14.00 96.43 5.29
C LYS A 190 -15.07 97.29 5.98
N ARG A 191 -15.99 96.69 6.74
CA ARG A 191 -17.02 97.44 7.49
C ARG A 191 -16.39 98.38 8.53
N LEU A 192 -15.36 97.93 9.25
CA LEU A 192 -14.63 98.78 10.20
C LEU A 192 -13.95 99.96 9.50
N GLN A 193 -13.32 99.75 8.35
CA GLN A 193 -12.71 100.84 7.57
C GLN A 193 -13.75 101.85 7.08
N ILE A 194 -14.92 101.39 6.61
CA ILE A 194 -16.04 102.29 6.22
C ILE A 194 -16.51 103.11 7.43
N VAL A 195 -16.70 102.47 8.60
CA VAL A 195 -17.11 103.17 9.82
C VAL A 195 -16.04 104.17 10.28
N GLN A 196 -14.75 103.82 10.22
CA GLN A 196 -13.66 104.74 10.54
C GLN A 196 -13.57 105.90 9.55
N ALA A 197 -13.74 105.67 8.25
CA ALA A 197 -13.81 106.72 7.24
C ALA A 197 -15.00 107.67 7.49
N HIS A 198 -16.15 107.13 7.91
CA HIS A 198 -17.32 107.91 8.33
C HIS A 198 -17.11 108.63 9.69
N ALA A 199 -16.28 108.09 10.59
CA ALA A 199 -15.94 108.72 11.86
C ALA A 199 -14.93 109.86 11.70
N VAL A 200 -13.95 109.72 10.80
CA VAL A 200 -12.95 110.76 10.48
C VAL A 200 -13.60 111.98 9.81
N SER A 201 -14.63 111.78 8.96
CA SER A 201 -15.40 112.89 8.39
C SER A 201 -16.25 113.62 9.43
N ARG A 202 -16.84 112.92 10.42
CA ARG A 202 -17.53 113.56 11.56
C ARG A 202 -16.58 114.24 12.55
N GLY A 203 -15.38 113.70 12.77
CA GLY A 203 -14.36 114.29 13.66
C GLY A 203 -13.83 115.63 13.15
N ARG A 204 -13.64 115.75 11.83
CA ARG A 204 -13.23 117.02 11.20
C ARG A 204 -14.27 118.14 11.34
N VAL A 205 -15.56 117.82 11.37
CA VAL A 205 -16.62 118.83 11.55
C VAL A 205 -16.69 119.31 13.00
N ARG A 206 -16.31 118.48 13.99
CA ARG A 206 -16.40 118.82 15.41
C ARG A 206 -15.17 119.56 15.96
N LEU A 207 -14.00 119.42 15.34
CA LEU A 207 -12.75 120.06 15.80
C LEU A 207 -12.59 121.52 15.35
N PHE A 208 -13.39 122.02 14.42
CA PHE A 208 -13.36 123.43 14.01
C PHE A 208 -14.17 124.39 14.91
N LEU A 209 -14.82 123.91 15.98
CA LEU A 209 -15.77 124.72 16.77
C LEU A 209 -15.37 124.98 18.24
N VAL A 210 -14.24 124.48 18.75
CA VAL A 210 -13.92 124.60 20.20
C VAL A 210 -12.47 125.09 20.49
N GLY A 211 -11.75 125.61 19.49
CA GLY A 211 -10.36 126.07 19.64
C GLY A 211 -10.15 127.56 19.91
N ALA A 212 -10.87 128.20 20.85
CA ALA A 212 -10.51 129.54 21.35
C ALA A 212 -11.16 129.82 22.72
N GLY A 213 -10.35 130.03 23.77
CA GLY A 213 -10.79 130.51 25.08
C GLY A 213 -10.26 129.66 26.24
N GLY A 214 -9.23 130.15 26.92
CA GLY A 214 -8.49 129.43 27.96
C GLY A 214 -9.02 129.60 29.39
N ILE A 215 -8.12 129.22 30.32
CA ILE A 215 -8.07 129.55 31.75
C ILE A 215 -9.05 128.72 32.61
N LEU A 216 -8.78 128.18 33.80
CA LEU A 216 -7.61 127.93 34.66
C LEU A 216 -8.21 127.33 35.97
N ILE A 217 -7.41 126.54 36.71
CA ILE A 217 -7.51 126.23 38.17
C ILE A 217 -8.56 125.19 38.66
N GLY A 218 -8.06 124.11 39.29
CA GLY A 218 -8.33 123.91 40.72
C GLY A 218 -8.73 122.53 41.26
N ALA A 219 -7.84 121.96 42.10
CA ALA A 219 -8.10 121.20 43.34
C ALA A 219 -8.81 119.81 43.25
N THR A 220 -8.10 118.68 43.27
CA THR A 220 -7.55 117.87 44.41
C THR A 220 -8.45 116.75 44.93
N ALA A 221 -7.76 115.64 45.30
CA ALA A 221 -8.18 114.42 46.02
C ALA A 221 -8.89 113.34 45.15
N GLY A 222 -8.49 112.07 45.15
CA GLY A 222 -7.44 111.36 45.89
C GLY A 222 -7.68 109.85 45.79
N ALA A 223 -6.60 109.05 45.70
CA ALA A 223 -6.49 107.61 46.03
C ALA A 223 -7.41 106.64 45.23
N VAL A 224 -7.07 105.42 44.86
CA VAL A 224 -6.44 104.30 45.58
C VAL A 224 -6.06 103.23 44.52
N LEU A 225 -4.84 102.71 44.65
CA LEU A 225 -4.36 101.33 44.48
C LEU A 225 -5.25 100.25 43.81
N LEU A 226 -4.65 99.43 42.93
CA LEU A 226 -4.15 98.03 43.17
C LEU A 226 -4.09 97.32 41.79
N ASN A 227 -2.93 97.07 41.17
CA ASN A 227 -1.95 95.98 41.36
C ASN A 227 -2.36 94.57 40.86
N LEU A 228 -1.33 93.89 40.33
CA LEU A 228 -1.13 92.46 40.01
C LEU A 228 -1.64 91.93 38.66
N VAL A 229 -0.76 91.55 37.71
CA VAL A 229 0.26 90.47 37.65
C VAL A 229 -0.33 89.18 37.05
N GLY A 230 0.26 88.79 35.92
CA GLY A 230 0.92 87.48 35.72
C GLY A 230 0.13 86.20 36.03
N GLY A 231 -0.15 85.48 34.94
CA GLY A 231 -0.48 84.06 34.86
C GLY A 231 -0.47 83.66 33.41
#